data_AF-E5Y2F1-F1
#
_entry.id   AF-E5Y2F1-F1
#
_cell.length_a   1.000
_cell.length_b   1.000
_cell.length_c   1.000
_cell.angle_alpha   90.00
_cell.angle_beta   90.00
_cell.angle_gamma   90.00
#
_symmetry.space_group_name_H-M   'P 1'
#
loop_
_entity.id
_entity.type
_entity.pdbx_description
1 polymer ?
#
loop_
_entity_poly.entity_id
_entity_poly.type
_entity_poly.pdbx_seq_one_letter_code
_entity_poly.pdbx_strand_id
1 'polypeptide(L)'
;MDILISYDNQELSLSLAGGENAALYAVPTAYSEDGLYLAQWGTGELEPLPACGTWTPLLRLCLADGEDGADSLVEDFKADGVSYAQN
;
A
#
# COMPACT_ATOMS: atom_id res chain seq x y z
N MET A 1 -4.71 -4.23 11.34
CA MET A 1 -3.70 -3.21 11.67
C MET A 1 -4.01 -1.97 10.87
N ASP A 2 -4.21 -0.83 11.54
CA ASP A 2 -4.48 0.43 10.86
C ASP A 2 -3.17 1.12 10.48
N ILE A 3 -3.08 1.59 9.25
CA ILE A 3 -1.87 2.18 8.67
C ILE A 3 -2.24 3.53 8.06
N LEU A 4 -1.49 4.56 8.45
CA LEU A 4 -1.56 5.90 7.88
C LEU A 4 -0.32 6.12 7.02
N ILE A 5 -0.51 6.31 5.71
CA ILE A 5 0.53 6.61 4.74
C ILE A 5 0.54 8.11 4.48
N SER A 6 1.73 8.71 4.41
CA SER A 6 1.91 10.10 4.00
C SER A 6 2.83 10.18 2.78
N TYR A 7 2.40 10.91 1.75
CA TYR A 7 3.16 11.19 0.54
C TYR A 7 2.66 12.47 -0.12
N ASP A 8 3.57 13.33 -0.59
CA ASP A 8 3.25 14.57 -1.32
C ASP A 8 2.19 15.47 -0.63
N ASN A 9 2.31 15.64 0.69
CA ASN A 9 1.35 16.37 1.55
C ASN A 9 -0.06 15.78 1.62
N GLN A 10 -0.24 14.52 1.19
CA GLN A 10 -1.47 13.77 1.29
C GLN A 10 -1.35 12.67 2.34
N GLU A 11 -2.48 12.31 2.94
CA GLU A 11 -2.58 11.22 3.92
C GLU A 11 -3.61 10.19 3.44
N LEU A 12 -3.24 8.91 3.47
CA LEU A 12 -4.11 7.79 3.09
C LEU A 12 -4.15 6.77 4.23
N SER A 13 -5.37 6.43 4.65
CA SER A 13 -5.59 5.41 5.67
C SER A 13 -6.00 4.09 5.04
N LEU A 14 -5.47 2.99 5.56
CA LEU A 14 -5.91 1.64 5.23
C LEU A 14 -5.82 0.72 6.45
N SER A 15 -6.51 -0.40 6.39
CA SER A 15 -6.46 -1.44 7.41
C SER A 15 -6.06 -2.76 6.73
N LEU A 16 -5.04 -3.43 7.25
CA LEU A 16 -4.65 -4.78 6.82
C LEU A 16 -5.05 -5.83 7.85
N ALA A 17 -5.62 -6.94 7.40
CA ALA A 17 -5.74 -8.19 8.13
C ALA A 17 -4.55 -9.13 7.83
N GLY A 18 -4.37 -10.16 8.67
CA GLY A 18 -3.36 -11.19 8.45
C GLY A 18 -3.44 -11.79 7.04
N GLY A 19 -2.31 -11.83 6.35
CA GLY A 19 -2.17 -12.30 4.98
C GLY A 19 -2.58 -11.29 3.90
N GLU A 20 -2.99 -10.08 4.26
CA GLU A 20 -3.33 -9.02 3.31
C GLU A 20 -2.12 -8.17 2.93
N ASN A 21 -2.20 -7.58 1.74
CA ASN A 21 -1.17 -6.77 1.14
C ASN A 21 -1.75 -5.42 0.71
N ALA A 22 -0.91 -4.39 0.72
CA ALA A 22 -1.22 -3.09 0.14
C ALA A 22 -0.07 -2.56 -0.70
N ALA A 23 -0.38 -1.86 -1.77
CA ALA A 23 0.59 -1.10 -2.55
C ALA A 23 0.05 0.27 -2.93
N LEU A 24 0.90 1.30 -2.80
CA LEU A 24 0.60 2.66 -3.24
C LEU A 24 1.38 2.94 -4.54
N TYR A 25 0.69 3.53 -5.50
CA TYR A 25 1.24 3.93 -6.79
C TYR A 25 1.00 5.42 -7.06
N ALA A 26 1.99 6.10 -7.64
CA ALA A 26 1.77 7.35 -8.34
C ALA A 26 1.22 7.07 -9.73
N VAL A 27 0.13 7.75 -10.09
CA VAL A 27 -0.58 7.60 -11.36
C VAL A 27 -0.85 8.99 -11.98
N PRO A 28 -1.12 9.08 -13.30
CA PRO A 28 -1.48 10.35 -13.92
C PRO A 28 -2.75 10.93 -13.30
N THR A 29 -2.82 12.26 -13.19
CA THR A 29 -4.01 12.95 -12.65
C THR A 29 -5.28 12.75 -13.49
N ALA A 30 -5.12 12.35 -14.75
CA ALA A 30 -6.23 11.93 -15.61
C ALA A 30 -6.84 10.57 -15.21
N TYR A 31 -6.13 9.76 -14.43
CA TYR A 31 -6.60 8.47 -13.92
C TYR A 31 -7.18 8.57 -12.50
N SER A 32 -6.50 9.31 -11.62
CA SER A 32 -7.01 9.66 -10.29
C SER A 32 -6.70 11.12 -10.00
N GLU A 33 -7.68 11.90 -9.53
CA GLU A 33 -7.53 13.35 -9.34
C GLU A 33 -6.40 13.71 -8.36
N ASP A 34 -6.17 12.86 -7.36
CA ASP A 34 -5.10 12.98 -6.36
C ASP A 34 -3.73 12.47 -6.84
N GLY A 35 -3.67 11.90 -8.05
CA GLY A 35 -2.47 11.31 -8.62
C GLY A 35 -2.03 10.01 -7.94
N LEU A 36 -2.90 9.38 -7.15
CA LEU A 36 -2.57 8.18 -6.38
C LEU A 36 -3.51 7.02 -6.69
N TYR A 37 -3.01 5.81 -6.55
CA TYR A 37 -3.80 4.59 -6.59
C TYR A 37 -3.36 3.66 -5.48
N LEU A 38 -4.29 3.35 -4.57
CA LEU A 38 -4.07 2.42 -3.46
C LEU A 38 -4.69 1.06 -3.80
N ALA A 39 -3.83 0.06 -3.94
CA ALA A 39 -4.16 -1.33 -4.15
C ALA A 39 -4.19 -2.07 -2.81
N GLN A 40 -5.20 -2.93 -2.60
CA GLN A 40 -5.25 -3.90 -1.52
C GLN A 40 -5.72 -5.25 -2.05
N TRP A 41 -5.13 -6.34 -1.57
CA TRP A 41 -5.50 -7.69 -1.97
C TRP A 41 -5.16 -8.71 -0.89
N GLY A 42 -5.96 -9.77 -0.83
CA GLY A 42 -5.81 -10.86 0.13
C GLY A 42 -4.80 -11.92 -0.29
N THR A 43 -4.63 -12.91 0.59
CA THR A 43 -3.77 -14.07 0.31
C THR A 43 -4.26 -14.86 -0.90
N GLY A 44 -3.36 -15.11 -1.84
CA GLY A 44 -3.65 -15.87 -3.07
C GLY A 44 -4.35 -15.04 -4.16
N GLU A 45 -4.69 -13.79 -3.87
CA GLU A 45 -5.18 -12.86 -4.89
C GLU A 45 -4.00 -12.24 -5.66
N LEU A 46 -4.28 -11.84 -6.91
CA LEU A 46 -3.32 -11.10 -7.71
C LEU A 46 -3.36 -9.63 -7.32
N GLU A 47 -2.18 -9.02 -7.26
CA GLU A 47 -2.04 -7.60 -7.06
C GLU A 47 -2.75 -6.80 -8.16
N PRO A 48 -3.66 -5.87 -7.81
CA PRO A 48 -4.31 -5.00 -8.77
C PRO A 48 -3.36 -3.87 -9.15
N LEU A 49 -2.93 -3.85 -10.42
CA LEU A 49 -2.08 -2.80 -10.98
C LEU A 49 -2.92 -1.68 -11.62
N PRO A 50 -2.49 -0.41 -11.54
CA PRO A 50 -3.18 0.69 -12.22
C PRO A 50 -3.25 0.47 -13.74
N ALA A 51 -4.44 0.63 -14.32
CA ALA A 51 -4.67 0.42 -15.76
C ALA A 51 -4.34 1.64 -16.65
N CYS A 52 -3.64 2.64 -16.12
CA CYS A 52 -3.32 3.90 -16.80
C CYS A 52 -2.09 3.86 -17.72
N GLY A 53 -1.46 2.69 -17.90
CA GLY A 53 -0.29 2.50 -18.79
C GLY A 53 1.03 3.06 -18.25
N THR A 54 1.00 4.13 -17.45
CA THR A 54 2.16 4.66 -16.72
C THR A 54 1.84 4.78 -15.24
N TRP A 55 2.65 4.16 -14.39
CA TRP A 55 2.56 4.27 -12.94
C TRP A 55 3.94 4.07 -12.32
N THR A 56 4.15 4.60 -11.12
CA THR A 56 5.38 4.46 -10.35
C THR A 56 5.06 3.86 -8.98
N PRO A 57 5.69 2.75 -8.56
CA PRO A 57 5.48 2.20 -7.23
C PRO A 57 6.04 3.15 -6.15
N LEU A 58 5.27 3.36 -5.08
CA LEU A 58 5.63 4.24 -3.97
C LEU A 58 5.82 3.45 -2.66
N LEU A 59 4.94 2.51 -2.37
CA LEU A 59 4.97 1.71 -1.14
C LEU A 59 4.41 0.32 -1.42
N ARG A 60 4.97 -0.71 -0.77
CA ARG A 60 4.39 -2.05 -0.70
C ARG A 60 4.54 -2.60 0.71
N LEU A 61 3.41 -2.97 1.30
CA LEU A 61 3.31 -3.55 2.63
C LEU A 61 2.58 -4.90 2.57
N CYS A 62 2.98 -5.81 3.43
CA CYS A 62 2.28 -7.07 3.67
C CYS A 62 2.13 -7.26 5.18
N LEU A 63 0.93 -7.61 5.65
CA LEU A 63 0.75 -8.03 7.04
C LEU A 63 0.86 -9.55 7.08
N ALA A 64 2.05 -10.07 7.35
CA ALA A 64 2.29 -11.51 7.38
C ALA A 64 1.64 -12.14 8.62
N ASP A 65 0.93 -13.26 8.44
CA ASP A 65 0.50 -14.11 9.55
C ASP A 65 1.74 -14.63 10.29
N GLY A 66 1.91 -14.24 11.55
CA GLY A 66 3.03 -14.70 12.35
C GLY A 66 2.86 -16.16 12.77
N GLU A 67 3.91 -16.97 12.65
CA GLU A 67 3.90 -18.37 13.12
C GLU A 67 3.63 -18.48 14.64
N ASP A 68 3.96 -17.45 15.41
CA ASP A 68 3.71 -17.34 16.86
C ASP A 68 2.36 -16.66 17.21
N GLY A 69 1.49 -16.41 16.22
CA GLY A 69 0.15 -15.85 16.41
C GLY A 69 0.10 -14.32 16.55
N ALA A 70 1.19 -13.61 16.24
CA ALA A 70 1.22 -12.15 16.16
C ALA A 70 1.54 -11.72 14.73
N ASP A 71 0.60 -11.03 14.09
CA ASP A 71 0.77 -10.50 12.74
C ASP A 71 1.96 -9.52 12.70
N SER A 72 2.77 -9.60 11.65
CA SER A 72 3.96 -8.77 11.48
C SER A 72 3.88 -7.97 10.19
N LEU A 73 4.01 -6.65 10.30
CA LEU A 73 4.04 -5.78 9.13
C LEU A 73 5.41 -5.84 8.45
N VAL A 74 5.40 -6.21 7.18
CA VAL A 74 6.58 -6.33 6.31
C VAL A 74 6.56 -5.17 5.30
N GLU A 75 7.66 -4.42 5.24
CA GLU A 75 7.94 -3.41 4.20
C GLU A 75 8.73 -4.08 3.07
N ASP A 76 8.04 -4.42 1.98
CA ASP A 76 8.70 -4.99 0.80
C ASP A 76 9.40 -3.91 -0.04
N PHE A 77 8.80 -2.72 -0.08
CA PHE A 77 9.32 -1.59 -0.84
C PHE A 77 8.82 -0.27 -0.28
N LYS A 78 9.70 0.74 -0.26
CA LYS A 78 9.35 2.13 0.03
C LYS A 78 10.21 3.09 -0.79
N ALA A 79 9.58 3.97 -1.54
CA ALA A 79 10.23 5.03 -2.28
C ALA A 79 10.63 6.20 -1.36
N ASP A 80 11.57 7.02 -1.83
CA ASP A 80 11.93 8.27 -1.15
C ASP A 80 10.72 9.22 -1.07
N GLY A 81 10.60 9.94 0.05
CA GLY A 81 9.48 10.86 0.31
C GLY A 81 8.17 10.19 0.76
N VAL A 82 8.12 8.87 0.86
CA VAL A 82 6.99 8.12 1.43
C VAL A 82 7.27 7.79 2.89
N SER A 83 6.28 7.99 3.75
CA SER A 83 6.31 7.52 5.15
C SER A 83 5.01 6.83 5.51
N TYR A 84 5.04 5.95 6.50
CA TYR A 84 3.82 5.40 7.09
C TYR A 84 3.99 5.18 8.58
N ALA A 85 2.86 5.13 9.30
CA ALA A 85 2.78 4.78 10.71
C ALA A 85 1.68 3.75 10.92
N GLN A 86 1.91 2.83 11.86
CA GLN A 86 0.92 1.84 12.31
C GLN A 86 0.24 2.33 13.60
N ASN A 87 -1.07 2.11 13.70
CA ASN A 87 -1.88 2.35 14.91
C ASN A 87 -2.56 1.08 15.38
#